data_AF-A0A931IYG3-F1
#
_entry.id   AF-A0A931IYG3-F1
#
_cell.length_a   1.000
_cell.length_b   1.000
_cell.length_c   1.000
_cell.angle_alpha   90.00
_cell.angle_beta   90.00
_cell.angle_gamma   90.00
#
_symmetry.space_group_name_H-M   'P 1'
#
loop_
_entity.id
_entity.type
_entity.pdbx_description
1 polymer ?
#
loop_
_entity_poly.entity_id
_entity_poly.type
_entity_poly.pdbx_seq_one_letter_code
_entity_poly.pdbx_strand_id
1 'polypeptide(L)'
;MSETLHLGEGATIGLVGTGVMGMGIAQIAALAGHPVKLLDAREGAAAAGVAKLADTLASLVTKGKLTADAREQSLGRLKPVAAVADLADCALVIEVIVELLEPKRALLRELDALLPPTAVIASNTSSISITALANGLAHPQRLVGMHFFNPVPLMKLVEVVSGLETAPEVAEGIDALARRWGKVPVKAASTPGFIVNRIARPYYAETLALLQEQAGTPAELDACLRSVGFRMGPCELMDLIGQDTNNLVTRSVWESNFGDRRYQPSLVQQALVDGGRLGRKVGKGFYVGEPTRLAAAVAPPSEPSVVLMGRGPCTDALAARLPGVARQPEAQWTGLRVGDGAVDLMVTDGRCAVELAAGHSNPLAVLDWCLPGTDPQVLALAWGPRVQPRARQAALDALAAAGLLGVPLRDTPGLVVARTVAMLINEGADAVWQGVCDESGADTAMKLGVNYPAGPFEWLKLLGVVPVCGLLDRLWAHTRSERYRVSPYLRQRYWLDQER
;
A
#
# COMPACT_ATOMS: atom_id res chain seq x y z
N MET A 1 -23.19 -31.88 -3.12
CA MET A 1 -23.64 -30.51 -2.82
C MET A 1 -22.94 -30.13 -1.53
N SER A 2 -21.90 -29.30 -1.62
CA SER A 2 -21.11 -28.87 -0.46
C SER A 2 -21.99 -27.98 0.41
N GLU A 3 -22.26 -28.39 1.66
CA GLU A 3 -22.84 -27.49 2.65
C GLU A 3 -21.80 -26.42 2.94
N THR A 4 -22.00 -25.22 2.38
CA THR A 4 -21.17 -24.05 2.69
C THR A 4 -21.07 -23.93 4.20
N LEU A 5 -19.85 -23.85 4.73
CA LEU A 5 -19.62 -23.73 6.16
C LEU A 5 -20.30 -22.46 6.70
N HIS A 6 -21.49 -22.64 7.30
CA HIS A 6 -22.31 -21.56 7.81
C HIS A 6 -21.95 -21.26 9.25
N LEU A 7 -21.06 -20.28 9.45
CA LEU A 7 -20.90 -19.62 10.75
C LEU A 7 -22.13 -18.73 11.01
N GLY A 8 -23.19 -19.36 11.52
CA GLY A 8 -24.50 -18.74 11.75
C GLY A 8 -24.48 -17.57 12.75
N GLU A 9 -25.61 -16.86 12.82
CA GLU A 9 -25.83 -15.84 13.86
C GLU A 9 -25.70 -16.50 15.24
N GLY A 10 -24.90 -15.89 16.12
CA GLY A 10 -24.67 -16.41 17.47
C GLY A 10 -23.62 -17.53 17.58
N ALA A 11 -22.94 -17.92 16.49
CA ALA A 11 -21.80 -18.83 16.56
C ALA A 11 -20.71 -18.30 17.51
N THR A 12 -20.24 -19.13 18.45
CA THR A 12 -19.21 -18.76 19.42
C THR A 12 -17.85 -18.61 18.75
N ILE A 13 -17.21 -17.45 18.93
CA ILE A 13 -15.89 -17.13 18.36
C ILE A 13 -14.83 -17.14 19.47
N GLY A 14 -13.73 -17.86 19.27
CA GLY A 14 -12.55 -17.80 20.13
C GLY A 14 -11.52 -16.83 19.58
N LEU A 15 -10.94 -15.99 20.43
CA LEU A 15 -9.85 -15.08 20.09
C LEU A 15 -8.65 -15.41 20.99
N VAL A 16 -7.54 -15.82 20.39
CA VAL A 16 -6.31 -16.12 21.14
C VAL A 16 -5.27 -15.03 20.91
N GLY A 17 -4.99 -14.27 21.97
CA GLY A 17 -4.17 -13.05 21.94
C GLY A 17 -5.05 -11.80 22.06
N THR A 18 -4.93 -11.08 23.18
CA THR A 18 -5.76 -9.89 23.50
C THR A 18 -4.99 -8.58 23.38
N GLY A 19 -4.03 -8.55 22.46
CA GLY A 19 -3.35 -7.33 22.04
C GLY A 19 -4.26 -6.37 21.27
N VAL A 20 -3.67 -5.31 20.70
CA VAL A 20 -4.42 -4.27 19.95
C VAL A 20 -5.27 -4.87 18.81
N MET A 21 -4.68 -5.77 18.01
CA MET A 21 -5.39 -6.43 16.91
C MET A 21 -6.49 -7.36 17.42
N GLY A 22 -6.17 -8.24 18.39
CA GLY A 22 -7.11 -9.20 18.94
C GLY A 22 -8.35 -8.54 19.57
N MET A 23 -8.16 -7.47 20.35
CA MET A 23 -9.29 -6.72 20.91
C MET A 23 -10.10 -5.96 19.84
N GLY A 24 -9.45 -5.49 18.79
CA GLY A 24 -10.13 -4.90 17.64
C GLY A 24 -11.01 -5.90 16.88
N ILE A 25 -10.53 -7.15 16.74
CA ILE A 25 -11.30 -8.25 16.13
C ILE A 25 -12.44 -8.68 17.07
N ALA A 26 -12.18 -8.80 18.37
CA ALA A 26 -13.21 -9.11 19.36
C ALA A 26 -14.33 -8.07 19.38
N GLN A 27 -13.99 -6.78 19.24
CA GLN A 27 -14.97 -5.70 19.15
C GLN A 27 -15.91 -5.89 17.96
N ILE A 28 -15.39 -6.15 16.76
CA ILE A 28 -16.24 -6.31 15.57
C ILE A 28 -17.10 -7.57 15.64
N ALA A 29 -16.56 -8.68 16.17
CA ALA A 29 -17.30 -9.93 16.32
C ALA A 29 -18.46 -9.79 17.33
N ALA A 30 -18.22 -9.13 18.47
CA ALA A 30 -19.24 -8.90 19.49
C ALA A 30 -20.34 -7.93 19.01
N LEU A 31 -19.97 -6.88 18.26
CA LEU A 31 -20.91 -5.96 17.63
C LEU A 31 -21.74 -6.63 16.53
N ALA A 32 -21.17 -7.63 15.84
CA ALA A 32 -21.88 -8.47 14.87
C ALA A 32 -22.78 -9.53 15.53
N GLY A 33 -22.87 -9.57 16.86
CA GLY A 33 -23.82 -10.43 17.57
C GLY A 33 -23.24 -11.74 18.11
N HIS A 34 -21.95 -12.01 17.92
CA HIS A 34 -21.35 -13.27 18.33
C HIS A 34 -20.95 -13.28 19.82
N PRO A 35 -21.18 -14.37 20.56
CA PRO A 35 -20.44 -14.65 21.79
C PRO A 35 -18.94 -14.80 21.47
N VAL A 36 -18.09 -14.11 22.23
CA VAL A 36 -16.64 -14.10 22.00
C VAL A 36 -15.89 -14.54 23.26
N LYS A 37 -15.15 -15.63 23.15
CA LYS A 37 -14.24 -16.12 24.19
C LYS A 37 -12.84 -15.55 23.96
N LEU A 38 -12.27 -14.90 24.98
CA LEU A 38 -10.99 -14.19 24.90
C LEU A 38 -9.94 -14.92 25.74
N LEU A 39 -8.90 -15.42 25.09
CA LEU A 39 -7.78 -16.08 25.75
C LEU A 39 -6.49 -15.27 25.57
N ASP A 40 -5.71 -15.12 26.63
CA ASP A 40 -4.36 -14.56 26.58
C ASP A 40 -3.42 -15.38 27.46
N ALA A 41 -2.17 -15.50 27.05
CA ALA A 41 -1.15 -16.20 27.85
C ALA A 41 -0.81 -15.46 29.15
N ARG A 42 -1.06 -14.14 29.20
CA ARG A 42 -0.86 -13.33 30.41
C ARG A 42 -2.16 -13.30 31.21
N GLU A 43 -2.09 -13.81 32.44
CA GLU A 43 -3.20 -13.77 33.38
C GLU A 43 -3.75 -12.33 33.54
N GLY A 44 -5.08 -12.20 33.51
CA GLY A 44 -5.77 -10.92 33.63
C GLY A 44 -5.73 -10.03 32.37
N ALA A 45 -4.90 -10.31 31.36
CA ALA A 45 -4.80 -9.47 30.16
C ALA A 45 -6.12 -9.42 29.37
N ALA A 46 -6.82 -10.55 29.23
CA ALA A 46 -8.12 -10.60 28.57
C ALA A 46 -9.18 -9.75 29.29
N ALA A 47 -9.25 -9.84 30.62
CA ALA A 47 -10.16 -9.02 31.43
C ALA A 47 -9.84 -7.52 31.33
N ALA A 48 -8.55 -7.16 31.37
CA ALA A 48 -8.11 -5.78 31.18
C ALA A 48 -8.44 -5.26 29.76
N GLY A 49 -8.32 -6.10 28.74
CA GLY A 49 -8.72 -5.81 27.36
C GLY A 49 -10.21 -5.48 27.27
N VAL A 50 -11.08 -6.27 27.91
CA VAL A 50 -12.53 -6.02 27.97
C VAL A 50 -12.83 -4.68 28.67
N ALA A 51 -12.19 -4.39 29.80
CA ALA A 51 -12.38 -3.13 30.51
C ALA A 51 -12.03 -1.91 29.62
N LYS A 52 -10.88 -1.95 28.94
CA LYS A 52 -10.46 -0.89 28.01
C LYS A 52 -11.39 -0.75 26.80
N LEU A 53 -11.92 -1.88 26.31
CA LEU A 53 -12.91 -1.87 25.24
C LEU A 53 -14.23 -1.23 25.72
N ALA A 54 -14.64 -1.44 26.97
CA ALA A 54 -15.83 -0.81 27.53
C ALA A 54 -15.73 0.73 27.52
N ASP A 55 -14.56 1.29 27.81
CA ASP A 55 -14.29 2.73 27.71
C ASP A 55 -14.35 3.22 26.26
N THR A 56 -13.78 2.43 25.34
CA THR A 56 -13.79 2.73 23.91
C THR A 56 -15.23 2.77 23.37
N LEU A 57 -16.05 1.77 23.71
CA LEU A 57 -17.46 1.72 23.32
C LEU A 57 -18.26 2.85 23.98
N ALA A 58 -17.98 3.20 25.24
CA ALA A 58 -18.60 4.35 25.89
C ALA A 58 -18.30 5.66 25.14
N SER A 59 -17.05 5.87 24.71
CA SER A 59 -16.69 7.02 23.87
C SER A 59 -17.45 7.04 22.53
N LEU A 60 -17.70 5.89 21.92
CA LEU A 60 -18.51 5.80 20.70
C LEU A 60 -19.99 6.16 20.96
N VAL A 61 -20.54 5.78 22.11
CA VAL A 61 -21.89 6.19 22.53
C VAL A 61 -21.97 7.71 22.72
N THR A 62 -21.02 8.31 23.44
CA THR A 62 -20.96 9.78 23.60
C THR A 62 -20.84 10.52 22.27
N LYS A 63 -20.18 9.92 21.27
CA LYS A 63 -20.04 10.47 19.91
C LYS A 63 -21.24 10.15 18.99
N GLY A 64 -22.29 9.51 19.50
CA GLY A 64 -23.47 9.13 18.71
C GLY A 64 -23.20 8.06 17.64
N LYS A 65 -22.08 7.34 17.72
CA LYS A 65 -21.69 6.28 16.76
C LYS A 65 -22.16 4.89 17.15
N LEU A 66 -22.69 4.73 18.38
CA LEU A 66 -23.18 3.47 18.94
C LEU A 66 -24.30 3.78 19.93
N THR A 67 -25.31 2.91 20.07
CA THR A 67 -26.34 3.05 21.11
C THR A 67 -25.89 2.46 22.44
N ALA A 68 -26.49 2.91 23.55
CA ALA A 68 -26.20 2.37 24.88
C ALA A 68 -26.51 0.86 24.96
N ASP A 69 -27.67 0.45 24.41
CA ASP A 69 -28.08 -0.96 24.33
C ASP A 69 -27.09 -1.81 23.52
N ALA A 70 -26.65 -1.32 22.36
CA ALA A 70 -25.68 -2.05 21.53
C ALA A 70 -24.33 -2.19 22.25
N ARG A 71 -23.91 -1.18 23.03
CA ARG A 71 -22.73 -1.27 23.89
C ARG A 71 -22.91 -2.36 24.95
N GLU A 72 -24.00 -2.35 25.70
CA GLU A 72 -24.25 -3.31 26.78
C GLU A 72 -24.31 -4.74 26.25
N GLN A 73 -25.06 -4.97 25.17
CA GLN A 73 -25.13 -6.29 24.52
C GLN A 73 -23.77 -6.76 24.03
N SER A 74 -22.96 -5.89 23.43
CA SER A 74 -21.63 -6.25 22.93
C SER A 74 -20.67 -6.60 24.08
N LEU A 75 -20.72 -5.87 25.19
CA LEU A 75 -19.94 -6.19 26.37
C LEU A 75 -20.37 -7.51 27.01
N GLY A 76 -21.68 -7.78 27.08
CA GLY A 76 -22.22 -9.03 27.60
C GLY A 76 -21.83 -10.27 26.78
N ARG A 77 -21.42 -10.09 25.52
CA ARG A 77 -20.91 -11.17 24.65
C ARG A 77 -19.43 -11.50 24.87
N LEU A 78 -18.66 -10.65 25.54
CA LEU A 78 -17.22 -10.84 25.72
C LEU A 78 -16.95 -11.61 27.02
N LYS A 79 -16.36 -12.79 26.88
CA LYS A 79 -16.03 -13.68 28.01
C LYS A 79 -14.54 -13.98 28.04
N PRO A 80 -13.77 -13.41 28.98
CA PRO A 80 -12.42 -13.88 29.27
C PRO A 80 -12.44 -15.34 29.71
N VAL A 81 -11.51 -16.14 29.19
CA VAL A 81 -11.31 -17.55 29.55
C VAL A 81 -9.85 -17.79 29.95
N ALA A 82 -9.59 -18.89 30.66
CA ALA A 82 -8.29 -19.11 31.31
C ALA A 82 -7.40 -20.11 30.55
N ALA A 83 -8.00 -21.02 29.78
CA ALA A 83 -7.27 -22.08 29.09
C ALA A 83 -7.77 -22.30 27.67
N VAL A 84 -6.93 -22.91 26.83
CA VAL A 84 -7.30 -23.33 25.46
C VAL A 84 -8.49 -24.28 25.49
N ALA A 85 -8.57 -25.18 26.49
CA ALA A 85 -9.71 -26.09 26.70
C ALA A 85 -11.07 -25.39 26.78
N ASP A 86 -11.12 -24.13 27.24
CA ASP A 86 -12.37 -23.36 27.33
C ASP A 86 -12.92 -22.95 25.95
N LEU A 87 -12.16 -23.16 24.87
CA LEU A 87 -12.52 -22.86 23.48
C LEU A 87 -13.12 -24.05 22.73
N ALA A 88 -13.30 -25.21 23.37
CA ALA A 88 -13.69 -26.47 22.71
C ALA A 88 -15.03 -26.43 21.94
N ASP A 89 -15.92 -25.50 22.29
CA ASP A 89 -17.24 -25.27 21.68
C ASP A 89 -17.25 -24.09 20.68
N CYS A 90 -16.09 -23.49 20.39
CA CYS A 90 -15.99 -22.41 19.40
C CYS A 90 -16.17 -22.95 17.99
N ALA A 91 -17.00 -22.28 17.19
CA ALA A 91 -17.18 -22.57 15.77
C ALA A 91 -16.07 -21.97 14.90
N LEU A 92 -15.45 -20.88 15.37
CA LEU A 92 -14.29 -20.24 14.76
C LEU A 92 -13.32 -19.84 15.88
N VAL A 93 -12.04 -20.16 15.72
CA VAL A 93 -10.97 -19.59 16.57
C VAL A 93 -10.02 -18.76 15.71
N ILE A 94 -9.79 -17.51 16.08
CA ILE A 94 -8.88 -16.58 15.41
C ILE A 94 -7.63 -16.40 16.26
N GLU A 95 -6.50 -16.83 15.72
CA GLU A 95 -5.16 -16.70 16.30
C GLU A 95 -4.56 -15.32 16.01
N VAL A 96 -4.13 -14.64 17.07
CA VAL A 96 -3.56 -13.28 17.04
C VAL A 96 -2.41 -13.11 18.08
N ILE A 97 -1.57 -14.13 18.23
CA ILE A 97 -0.42 -14.15 19.12
C ILE A 97 0.83 -13.58 18.43
N VAL A 98 1.96 -13.57 19.15
CA VAL A 98 3.27 -13.13 18.63
C VAL A 98 3.60 -13.72 17.25
N GLU A 99 4.22 -12.91 16.39
CA GLU A 99 4.49 -13.24 14.98
C GLU A 99 5.72 -14.15 14.83
N LEU A 100 5.66 -15.33 15.45
CA LEU A 100 6.68 -16.37 15.40
C LEU A 100 6.06 -17.69 14.97
N LEU A 101 6.70 -18.39 14.02
CA LEU A 101 6.16 -19.60 13.41
C LEU A 101 5.87 -20.71 14.44
N GLU A 102 6.85 -21.07 15.27
CA GLU A 102 6.71 -22.22 16.17
C GLU A 102 5.67 -22.00 17.29
N PRO A 103 5.62 -20.85 17.99
CA PRO A 103 4.53 -20.55 18.92
C PRO A 103 3.14 -20.66 18.29
N LYS A 104 2.97 -20.15 17.05
CA LYS A 104 1.69 -20.28 16.33
C LYS A 104 1.38 -21.73 16.01
N ARG A 105 2.33 -22.48 15.42
CA ARG A 105 2.13 -23.91 15.09
C ARG A 105 1.77 -24.75 16.31
N ALA A 106 2.41 -24.49 17.45
CA ALA A 106 2.10 -25.19 18.70
C ALA A 106 0.64 -24.97 19.11
N LEU A 107 0.19 -23.70 19.15
CA LEU A 107 -1.20 -23.35 19.44
C LEU A 107 -2.18 -23.95 18.42
N LEU A 108 -1.87 -23.86 17.12
CA LEU A 108 -2.76 -24.37 16.07
C LEU A 108 -2.93 -25.89 16.15
N ARG A 109 -1.89 -26.64 16.53
CA ARG A 109 -2.00 -28.09 16.79
C ARG A 109 -2.88 -28.41 17.98
N GLU A 110 -2.76 -27.65 19.06
CA GLU A 110 -3.59 -27.82 20.25
C GLU A 110 -5.07 -27.54 19.92
N LEU A 111 -5.34 -26.45 19.19
CA LEU A 111 -6.67 -26.12 18.69
C LEU A 111 -7.22 -27.18 17.73
N ASP A 112 -6.37 -27.71 16.84
CA ASP A 112 -6.76 -28.75 15.90
C ASP A 112 -7.11 -30.09 16.59
N ALA A 113 -6.45 -30.41 17.71
CA ALA A 113 -6.82 -31.57 18.51
C ALA A 113 -8.10 -31.34 19.34
N LEU A 114 -8.32 -30.10 19.79
CA LEU A 114 -9.42 -29.75 20.70
C LEU A 114 -10.76 -29.52 19.98
N LEU A 115 -10.75 -28.79 18.87
CA LEU A 115 -11.95 -28.27 18.24
C LEU A 115 -12.67 -29.33 17.41
N PRO A 116 -14.02 -29.31 17.38
CA PRO A 116 -14.80 -30.26 16.59
C PRO A 116 -14.43 -30.14 15.10
N PRO A 117 -14.48 -31.23 14.31
CA PRO A 117 -14.04 -31.23 12.91
C PRO A 117 -14.70 -30.16 12.02
N THR A 118 -15.88 -29.68 12.42
CA THR A 118 -16.65 -28.63 11.74
C THR A 118 -16.23 -27.20 12.08
N ALA A 119 -15.38 -26.99 13.11
CA ALA A 119 -14.90 -25.66 13.47
C ALA A 119 -13.80 -25.18 12.50
N VAL A 120 -13.71 -23.86 12.31
CA VAL A 120 -12.65 -23.23 11.52
C VAL A 120 -11.56 -22.66 12.43
N ILE A 121 -10.32 -22.76 11.98
CA ILE A 121 -9.17 -22.11 12.60
C ILE A 121 -8.70 -21.03 11.65
N ALA A 122 -8.61 -19.79 12.13
CA ALA A 122 -8.11 -18.67 11.35
C ALA A 122 -6.85 -18.07 12.00
N SER A 123 -5.92 -17.55 11.20
CA SER A 123 -4.79 -16.77 11.70
C SER A 123 -4.81 -15.35 11.14
N ASN A 124 -4.57 -14.35 12.01
CA ASN A 124 -4.38 -12.95 11.63
C ASN A 124 -2.91 -12.63 11.28
N THR A 125 -2.05 -13.63 11.05
CA THR A 125 -0.66 -13.42 10.64
C THR A 125 -0.57 -12.46 9.44
N SER A 126 0.49 -11.66 9.37
CA SER A 126 0.73 -10.70 8.30
C SER A 126 1.82 -11.13 7.32
N SER A 127 2.68 -12.09 7.70
CA SER A 127 3.83 -12.53 6.90
C SER A 127 4.11 -14.03 6.92
N ILE A 128 3.55 -14.80 7.87
CA ILE A 128 3.80 -16.23 7.97
C ILE A 128 2.88 -16.98 7.00
N SER A 129 3.44 -17.94 6.27
CA SER A 129 2.67 -18.79 5.35
C SER A 129 1.63 -19.62 6.10
N ILE A 130 0.37 -19.54 5.67
CA ILE A 130 -0.73 -20.39 6.12
C ILE A 130 -0.42 -21.86 5.83
N THR A 131 0.22 -22.16 4.69
CA THR A 131 0.70 -23.51 4.37
C THR A 131 1.73 -24.01 5.38
N ALA A 132 2.67 -23.15 5.81
CA ALA A 132 3.64 -23.52 6.84
C ALA A 132 2.98 -23.73 8.21
N LEU A 133 1.97 -22.92 8.54
CA LEU A 133 1.17 -23.07 9.76
C LEU A 133 0.34 -24.36 9.77
N ALA A 134 -0.20 -24.77 8.62
CA ALA A 134 -0.96 -26.00 8.45
C ALA A 134 -0.11 -27.27 8.64
N ASN A 135 1.21 -27.18 8.50
CA ASN A 135 2.09 -28.34 8.52
C ASN A 135 2.10 -29.05 9.89
N GLY A 136 1.56 -30.26 9.90
CA GLY A 136 1.44 -31.13 11.08
C GLY A 136 0.11 -30.98 11.82
N LEU A 137 -0.89 -30.34 11.23
CA LEU A 137 -2.29 -30.46 11.67
C LEU A 137 -2.90 -31.77 11.14
N ALA A 138 -3.81 -32.36 11.89
CA ALA A 138 -4.62 -33.51 11.47
C ALA A 138 -5.72 -33.09 10.49
N HIS A 139 -6.26 -31.87 10.63
CA HIS A 139 -7.28 -31.31 9.73
C HIS A 139 -6.82 -29.96 9.13
N PRO A 140 -5.78 -29.95 8.28
CA PRO A 140 -5.22 -28.70 7.74
C PRO A 140 -6.22 -27.93 6.86
N GLN A 141 -7.23 -28.60 6.31
CA GLN A 141 -8.20 -28.02 5.39
C GLN A 141 -9.12 -26.96 6.01
N ARG A 142 -9.24 -26.94 7.34
CA ARG A 142 -10.01 -25.94 8.10
C ARG A 142 -9.16 -24.76 8.59
N LEU A 143 -7.87 -24.71 8.26
CA LEU A 143 -7.02 -23.55 8.54
C LEU A 143 -7.08 -22.54 7.39
N VAL A 144 -7.27 -21.27 7.72
CA VAL A 144 -7.32 -20.16 6.76
C VAL A 144 -6.68 -18.89 7.34
N GLY A 145 -6.15 -18.01 6.50
CA GLY A 145 -5.76 -16.67 6.95
C GLY A 145 -6.96 -15.72 6.94
N MET A 146 -7.13 -14.95 8.01
CA MET A 146 -8.14 -13.90 8.13
C MET A 146 -7.42 -12.64 8.60
N HIS A 147 -6.71 -11.99 7.68
CA HIS A 147 -5.78 -10.91 8.00
C HIS A 147 -6.50 -9.54 8.00
N PHE A 148 -6.58 -8.94 9.19
CA PHE A 148 -7.15 -7.62 9.43
C PHE A 148 -6.07 -6.53 9.46
N PHE A 149 -6.48 -5.29 9.21
CA PHE A 149 -5.59 -4.13 9.18
C PHE A 149 -5.82 -3.20 10.37
N ASN A 150 -4.74 -2.67 10.96
CA ASN A 150 -4.80 -1.79 12.11
C ASN A 150 -5.19 -0.35 11.71
N PRO A 151 -6.12 0.33 12.39
CA PRO A 151 -7.03 -0.17 13.45
C PRO A 151 -8.22 -0.97 12.92
N VAL A 152 -8.41 -2.18 13.46
CA VAL A 152 -9.39 -3.17 12.96
C VAL A 152 -10.81 -2.61 12.85
N PRO A 153 -11.39 -1.85 13.81
CA PRO A 153 -12.75 -1.32 13.67
C PRO A 153 -12.90 -0.29 12.54
N LEU A 154 -11.83 0.42 12.18
CA LEU A 154 -11.84 1.50 11.18
C LEU A 154 -11.51 0.98 9.78
N MET A 155 -10.53 0.08 9.67
CA MET A 155 -10.10 -0.48 8.39
C MET A 155 -11.16 -1.44 7.83
N LYS A 156 -11.45 -1.30 6.55
CA LYS A 156 -12.52 -2.07 5.88
C LYS A 156 -12.04 -3.39 5.30
N LEU A 157 -10.78 -3.48 4.89
CA LEU A 157 -10.22 -4.65 4.23
C LEU A 157 -10.02 -5.82 5.19
N VAL A 158 -10.26 -7.04 4.69
CA VAL A 158 -9.74 -8.30 5.25
C VAL A 158 -9.16 -9.12 4.10
N GLU A 159 -7.95 -9.63 4.25
CA GLU A 159 -7.41 -10.62 3.30
C GLU A 159 -7.81 -12.03 3.78
N VAL A 160 -8.54 -12.76 2.95
CA VAL A 160 -8.89 -14.17 3.18
C VAL A 160 -7.87 -15.02 2.44
N VAL A 161 -6.91 -15.57 3.20
CA VAL A 161 -5.70 -16.19 2.65
C VAL A 161 -5.82 -17.70 2.65
N SER A 162 -5.77 -18.33 1.49
CA SER A 162 -5.80 -19.79 1.36
C SER A 162 -4.38 -20.36 1.35
N GLY A 163 -4.11 -21.28 2.28
CA GLY A 163 -2.96 -22.17 2.21
C GLY A 163 -3.19 -23.29 1.20
N LEU A 164 -2.18 -24.15 1.00
CA LEU A 164 -2.23 -25.23 0.02
C LEU A 164 -3.37 -26.24 0.29
N GLU A 165 -3.63 -26.51 1.57
CA GLU A 165 -4.64 -27.48 2.00
C GLU A 165 -6.00 -26.83 2.31
N THR A 166 -6.09 -25.50 2.38
CA THR A 166 -7.32 -24.79 2.78
C THR A 166 -8.48 -25.17 1.86
N ALA A 167 -9.56 -25.69 2.43
CA ALA A 167 -10.74 -26.05 1.67
C ALA A 167 -11.43 -24.79 1.09
N PRO A 168 -11.86 -24.79 -0.18
CA PRO A 168 -12.55 -23.65 -0.79
C PRO A 168 -13.76 -23.17 0.01
N GLU A 169 -14.57 -24.09 0.55
CA GLU A 169 -15.74 -23.80 1.36
C GLU A 169 -15.42 -23.07 2.67
N VAL A 170 -14.23 -23.29 3.24
CA VAL A 170 -13.75 -22.59 4.45
C VAL A 170 -13.40 -21.14 4.11
N ALA A 171 -12.67 -20.92 3.01
CA ALA A 171 -12.35 -19.58 2.54
C ALA A 171 -13.63 -18.80 2.16
N GLU A 172 -14.59 -19.46 1.51
CA GLU A 172 -15.90 -18.86 1.17
C GLU A 172 -16.73 -18.53 2.42
N GLY A 173 -16.73 -19.42 3.43
CA GLY A 173 -17.39 -19.18 4.70
C GLY A 173 -16.82 -17.96 5.45
N ILE A 174 -15.49 -17.80 5.46
CA ILE A 174 -14.81 -16.65 6.05
C ILE A 174 -15.03 -15.36 5.25
N ASP A 175 -15.03 -15.42 3.91
CA ASP A 175 -15.40 -14.28 3.06
C ASP A 175 -16.82 -13.79 3.40
N ALA A 176 -17.80 -14.70 3.42
CA ALA A 176 -19.17 -14.37 3.76
C ALA A 176 -19.30 -13.81 5.19
N LEU A 177 -18.56 -14.36 6.17
CA LEU A 177 -18.53 -13.85 7.54
C LEU A 177 -17.96 -12.43 7.60
N ALA A 178 -16.82 -12.18 6.94
CA ALA A 178 -16.19 -10.86 6.91
C ALA A 178 -17.15 -9.80 6.34
N ARG A 179 -17.91 -10.14 5.28
CA ARG A 179 -18.97 -9.25 4.75
C ARG A 179 -20.05 -8.95 5.78
N ARG A 180 -20.53 -9.97 6.52
CA ARG A 180 -21.51 -9.76 7.61
C ARG A 180 -20.97 -8.87 8.73
N TRP A 181 -19.66 -8.90 8.97
CA TRP A 181 -18.98 -8.01 9.92
C TRP A 181 -18.73 -6.59 9.36
N GLY A 182 -19.29 -6.27 8.19
CA GLY A 182 -19.14 -4.95 7.54
C GLY A 182 -17.74 -4.71 6.98
N LYS A 183 -17.00 -5.79 6.69
CA LYS A 183 -15.69 -5.77 6.02
C LYS A 183 -15.83 -6.05 4.52
N VAL A 184 -14.77 -5.75 3.80
CA VAL A 184 -14.60 -6.06 2.38
C VAL A 184 -13.50 -7.11 2.29
N PRO A 185 -13.84 -8.40 2.16
CA PRO A 185 -12.84 -9.44 1.97
C PRO A 185 -12.26 -9.40 0.55
N VAL A 186 -10.98 -9.70 0.44
CA VAL A 186 -10.29 -10.02 -0.82
C VAL A 186 -9.63 -11.39 -0.68
N LYS A 187 -9.75 -12.24 -1.71
CA LYS A 187 -9.14 -13.57 -1.72
C LYS A 187 -7.66 -13.46 -2.06
N ALA A 188 -6.82 -14.17 -1.31
CA ALA A 188 -5.38 -14.21 -1.52
C ALA A 188 -4.85 -15.65 -1.44
N ALA A 189 -3.87 -16.01 -2.27
CA ALA A 189 -3.04 -17.19 -2.03
C ALA A 189 -2.00 -16.91 -0.93
N SER A 190 -1.56 -17.96 -0.22
CA SER A 190 -0.57 -17.83 0.86
C SER A 190 0.87 -17.64 0.35
N THR A 191 1.14 -16.46 -0.19
CA THR A 191 2.49 -16.00 -0.55
C THR A 191 3.01 -14.97 0.45
N PRO A 192 4.34 -14.78 0.59
CA PRO A 192 4.88 -13.83 1.54
C PRO A 192 4.33 -12.40 1.35
N GLY A 193 3.74 -11.84 2.40
CA GLY A 193 3.14 -10.50 2.38
C GLY A 193 1.77 -10.39 1.69
N PHE A 194 1.17 -11.52 1.30
CA PHE A 194 -0.16 -11.60 0.67
C PHE A 194 -0.33 -10.59 -0.48
N ILE A 195 -1.33 -9.70 -0.42
CA ILE A 195 -1.55 -8.67 -1.43
C ILE A 195 -0.97 -7.35 -0.95
N VAL A 196 -1.47 -6.83 0.18
CA VAL A 196 -1.17 -5.45 0.60
C VAL A 196 0.29 -5.26 0.98
N ASN A 197 0.84 -6.11 1.84
CA ASN A 197 2.23 -5.92 2.30
C ASN A 197 3.23 -6.08 1.17
N ARG A 198 2.92 -6.96 0.20
CA ARG A 198 3.68 -7.19 -1.02
C ARG A 198 3.62 -5.99 -1.97
N ILE A 199 2.43 -5.61 -2.44
CA ILE A 199 2.26 -4.55 -3.44
C ILE A 199 2.63 -3.17 -2.85
N ALA A 200 2.55 -2.96 -1.54
CA ALA A 200 2.98 -1.70 -0.93
C ALA A 200 4.51 -1.52 -0.88
N ARG A 201 5.33 -2.56 -1.07
CA ARG A 201 6.80 -2.45 -0.90
C ARG A 201 7.43 -1.36 -1.79
N PRO A 202 7.11 -1.23 -3.09
CA PRO A 202 7.69 -0.19 -3.94
C PRO A 202 7.44 1.23 -3.46
N TYR A 203 6.32 1.50 -2.77
CA TYR A 203 6.03 2.84 -2.23
C TYR A 203 7.13 3.33 -1.27
N TYR A 204 7.64 2.44 -0.44
CA TYR A 204 8.75 2.75 0.46
C TYR A 204 10.09 2.63 -0.27
N ALA A 205 10.25 1.55 -1.04
CA ALA A 205 11.52 1.19 -1.63
C ALA A 205 12.00 2.22 -2.66
N GLU A 206 11.11 2.78 -3.50
CA GLU A 206 11.50 3.78 -4.51
C GLU A 206 11.93 5.09 -3.86
N THR A 207 11.24 5.56 -2.82
CA THR A 207 11.66 6.73 -2.04
C THR A 207 13.00 6.51 -1.35
N LEU A 208 13.22 5.34 -0.75
CA LEU A 208 14.49 5.02 -0.10
C LEU A 208 15.65 4.96 -1.11
N ALA A 209 15.40 4.46 -2.33
CA ALA A 209 16.38 4.47 -3.41
C ALA A 209 16.71 5.90 -3.86
N LEU A 210 15.69 6.75 -4.05
CA LEU A 210 15.87 8.17 -4.38
C LEU A 210 16.63 8.94 -3.29
N LEU A 211 16.37 8.66 -2.01
CA LEU A 211 17.14 9.24 -0.90
C LEU A 211 18.60 8.78 -0.91
N GLN A 212 18.86 7.51 -1.22
CA GLN A 212 20.21 6.97 -1.35
C GLN A 212 20.97 7.61 -2.52
N GLU A 213 20.27 7.92 -3.62
CA GLU A 213 20.77 8.66 -4.78
C GLU A 213 20.89 10.19 -4.53
N GLN A 214 20.49 10.66 -3.34
CA GLN A 214 20.41 12.07 -2.97
C GLN A 214 19.57 12.88 -3.97
N ALA A 215 18.45 12.30 -4.42
CA ALA A 215 17.61 12.89 -5.45
C ALA A 215 16.83 14.13 -4.96
N GLY A 216 16.44 14.12 -3.70
CA GLY A 216 15.71 15.19 -3.02
C GLY A 216 15.66 14.94 -1.52
N THR A 217 15.09 15.89 -0.79
CA THR A 217 14.84 15.77 0.65
C THR A 217 13.60 14.93 0.95
N PRO A 218 13.46 14.35 2.15
CA PRO A 218 12.24 13.64 2.56
C PRO A 218 10.96 14.45 2.33
N ALA A 219 10.98 15.76 2.65
CA ALA A 219 9.82 16.63 2.51
C ALA A 219 9.40 16.83 1.03
N GLU A 220 10.36 16.95 0.12
CA GLU A 220 10.10 17.09 -1.31
C GLU A 220 9.52 15.80 -1.90
N LEU A 221 10.12 14.65 -1.58
CA LEU A 221 9.65 13.35 -2.07
C LEU A 221 8.23 13.04 -1.54
N ASP A 222 8.00 13.28 -0.24
CA ASP A 222 6.68 13.14 0.38
C ASP A 222 5.63 14.08 -0.25
N ALA A 223 6.02 15.31 -0.60
CA ALA A 223 5.11 16.27 -1.22
C ALA A 223 4.72 15.88 -2.65
N CYS A 224 5.64 15.32 -3.42
CA CYS A 224 5.37 14.82 -4.78
C CYS A 224 4.35 13.68 -4.76
N LEU A 225 4.55 12.67 -3.89
CA LEU A 225 3.63 11.54 -3.79
C LEU A 225 2.28 11.95 -3.18
N ARG A 226 2.26 12.84 -2.19
CA ARG A 226 0.98 13.37 -1.66
C ARG A 226 0.17 14.12 -2.72
N SER A 227 0.84 14.84 -3.62
CA SER A 227 0.17 15.61 -4.68
C SER A 227 -0.57 14.74 -5.68
N VAL A 228 -0.22 13.46 -5.80
CA VAL A 228 -0.97 12.51 -6.65
C VAL A 228 -1.97 11.67 -5.86
N GLY A 229 -2.38 12.14 -4.68
CA GLY A 229 -3.52 11.62 -3.93
C GLY A 229 -3.16 10.66 -2.80
N PHE A 230 -1.89 10.28 -2.61
CA PHE A 230 -1.51 9.49 -1.43
C PHE A 230 -1.76 10.30 -0.16
N ARG A 231 -2.48 9.73 0.81
CA ARG A 231 -2.83 10.42 2.06
C ARG A 231 -1.62 10.92 2.84
N MET A 232 -0.52 10.18 2.79
CA MET A 232 0.71 10.44 3.55
C MET A 232 1.91 10.04 2.71
N GLY A 233 2.92 10.90 2.64
CA GLY A 233 4.18 10.59 1.95
C GLY A 233 4.91 9.42 2.63
N PRO A 234 5.73 8.67 1.89
CA PRO A 234 6.38 7.45 2.39
C PRO A 234 7.33 7.68 3.57
N CYS A 235 8.08 8.79 3.64
CA CYS A 235 8.93 9.09 4.80
C CYS A 235 8.08 9.35 6.05
N GLU A 236 7.04 10.18 5.91
CA GLU A 236 6.08 10.47 6.99
C GLU A 236 5.37 9.19 7.46
N LEU A 237 5.01 8.30 6.52
CA LEU A 237 4.34 7.04 6.80
C LEU A 237 5.27 6.04 7.51
N MET A 238 6.53 5.93 7.09
CA MET A 238 7.51 5.10 7.79
C MET A 238 7.77 5.60 9.21
N ASP A 239 7.81 6.92 9.42
CA ASP A 239 7.94 7.50 10.77
C ASP A 239 6.69 7.26 11.64
N LEU A 240 5.49 7.22 11.04
CA LEU A 240 4.26 6.88 11.74
C LEU A 240 4.20 5.39 12.13
N ILE A 241 4.56 4.49 11.20
CA ILE A 241 4.59 3.03 11.42
C ILE A 241 5.69 2.65 12.42
N GLY A 242 6.83 3.33 12.33
CA GLY A 242 8.08 2.98 12.99
C GLY A 242 9.07 2.38 11.99
N GLN A 243 10.28 2.93 11.95
CA GLN A 243 11.32 2.51 10.99
C GLN A 243 11.73 1.05 11.20
N ASP A 244 11.81 0.61 12.46
CA ASP A 244 12.10 -0.77 12.83
C ASP A 244 11.01 -1.74 12.37
N THR A 245 9.73 -1.41 12.62
CA THR A 245 8.61 -2.23 12.17
C THR A 245 8.55 -2.33 10.65
N ASN A 246 8.69 -1.21 9.94
CA ASN A 246 8.65 -1.21 8.48
C ASN A 246 9.83 -1.98 7.88
N ASN A 247 11.05 -1.79 8.42
CA ASN A 247 12.25 -2.52 8.01
C ASN A 247 12.13 -4.03 8.27
N LEU A 248 11.57 -4.43 9.43
CA LEU A 248 11.33 -5.84 9.76
C LEU A 248 10.42 -6.51 8.72
N VAL A 249 9.30 -5.86 8.36
CA VAL A 249 8.39 -6.38 7.32
C VAL A 249 9.09 -6.46 5.97
N THR A 250 9.86 -5.44 5.58
CA THR A 250 10.63 -5.47 4.32
C THR A 250 11.62 -6.63 4.29
N ARG A 251 12.38 -6.85 5.37
CA ARG A 251 13.33 -7.96 5.49
C ARG A 251 12.64 -9.31 5.44
N SER A 252 11.53 -9.46 6.17
CA SER A 252 10.74 -10.70 6.16
C SER A 252 10.22 -11.04 4.77
N VAL A 253 9.67 -10.06 4.03
CA VAL A 253 9.21 -10.26 2.65
C VAL A 253 10.39 -10.60 1.74
N TRP A 254 11.53 -9.91 1.88
CA TRP A 254 12.73 -10.17 1.09
C TRP A 254 13.30 -11.58 1.29
N GLU A 255 13.49 -11.99 2.53
CA GLU A 255 14.01 -13.31 2.90
C GLU A 255 13.04 -14.42 2.47
N SER A 256 11.74 -14.22 2.64
CA SER A 256 10.71 -15.18 2.25
C SER A 256 10.53 -15.29 0.73
N ASN A 257 11.04 -14.32 -0.04
CA ASN A 257 11.13 -14.36 -1.50
C ASN A 257 12.57 -14.68 -1.97
N PHE A 258 13.35 -15.38 -1.15
CA PHE A 258 14.70 -15.86 -1.48
C PHE A 258 15.64 -14.75 -1.98
N GLY A 259 15.49 -13.54 -1.43
CA GLY A 259 16.39 -12.43 -1.73
C GLY A 259 16.07 -11.64 -3.00
N ASP A 260 14.86 -11.75 -3.57
CA ASP A 260 14.46 -11.00 -4.75
C ASP A 260 14.75 -9.48 -4.61
N ARG A 261 15.50 -8.92 -5.56
CA ARG A 261 15.97 -7.52 -5.53
C ARG A 261 14.85 -6.48 -5.50
N ARG A 262 13.61 -6.83 -5.86
CA ARG A 262 12.46 -5.92 -5.71
C ARG A 262 12.13 -5.58 -4.26
N TYR A 263 12.41 -6.50 -3.35
CA TYR A 263 12.12 -6.33 -1.93
C TYR A 263 13.36 -5.97 -1.11
N GLN A 264 14.49 -5.69 -1.78
CA GLN A 264 15.76 -5.44 -1.13
C GLN A 264 15.65 -4.33 -0.05
N PRO A 265 16.05 -4.61 1.21
CA PRO A 265 16.12 -3.60 2.27
C PRO A 265 17.07 -2.44 1.92
N SER A 266 16.83 -1.26 2.49
CA SER A 266 17.63 -0.05 2.23
C SER A 266 18.62 0.24 3.36
N LEU A 267 19.84 0.63 2.98
CA LEU A 267 20.84 1.16 3.92
C LEU A 267 20.40 2.49 4.56
N VAL A 268 19.62 3.31 3.85
CA VAL A 268 19.06 4.57 4.40
C VAL A 268 18.16 4.28 5.58
N GLN A 269 17.24 3.32 5.41
CA GLN A 269 16.33 2.91 6.49
C GLN A 269 17.09 2.19 7.62
N GLN A 270 18.05 1.32 7.27
CA GLN A 270 18.85 0.61 8.27
C GLN A 270 19.62 1.59 9.17
N ALA A 271 20.23 2.64 8.60
CA ALA A 271 20.93 3.66 9.38
C ALA A 271 20.01 4.41 10.37
N LEU A 272 18.74 4.62 10.03
CA LEU A 272 17.76 5.20 10.95
C LEU A 272 17.46 4.24 12.12
N VAL A 273 17.29 2.95 11.82
CA VAL A 273 17.05 1.92 12.83
C VAL A 273 18.25 1.79 13.77
N ASP A 274 19.46 1.65 13.22
CA ASP A 274 20.71 1.52 13.99
C ASP A 274 20.98 2.76 14.85
N GLY A 275 20.62 3.95 14.35
CA GLY A 275 20.73 5.21 15.06
C GLY A 275 19.60 5.49 16.08
N GLY A 276 18.67 4.56 16.28
CA GLY A 276 17.52 4.73 17.18
C GLY A 276 16.56 5.84 16.76
N ARG A 277 16.51 6.17 15.46
CA ARG A 277 15.57 7.12 14.85
C ARG A 277 14.34 6.36 14.35
N LEU A 278 13.52 5.91 15.29
CA LEU A 278 12.40 4.99 15.05
C LEU A 278 11.08 5.69 14.68
N GLY A 279 11.10 6.99 14.38
CA GLY A 279 9.92 7.76 14.01
C GLY A 279 9.18 8.36 15.21
N ARG A 280 7.86 8.53 15.06
CA ARG A 280 7.01 9.30 16.00
C ARG A 280 7.05 8.74 17.42
N LYS A 281 7.15 7.42 17.59
CA LYS A 281 7.20 6.76 18.91
C LYS A 281 8.40 7.14 19.77
N VAL A 282 9.47 7.66 19.16
CA VAL A 282 10.66 8.19 19.85
C VAL A 282 10.92 9.67 19.54
N GLY A 283 9.95 10.34 18.90
CA GLY A 283 10.01 11.77 18.54
C GLY A 283 11.01 12.13 17.42
N LYS A 284 11.67 11.16 16.79
CA LYS A 284 12.68 11.39 15.74
C LYS A 284 12.78 10.22 14.74
N GLY A 285 12.78 10.53 13.46
CA GLY A 285 12.90 9.58 12.34
C GLY A 285 13.58 10.22 11.13
N PHE A 286 12.91 10.24 9.99
CA PHE A 286 13.21 11.20 8.92
C PHE A 286 12.94 12.63 9.40
N TYR A 287 11.88 12.81 10.17
CA TYR A 287 11.47 14.11 10.72
C TYR A 287 11.75 14.20 12.23
N VAL A 288 11.90 15.43 12.71
CA VAL A 288 11.85 15.77 14.14
C VAL A 288 10.62 16.67 14.31
N GLY A 289 9.61 16.17 15.03
CA GLY A 289 8.31 16.83 15.10
C GLY A 289 7.45 16.62 13.85
N GLU A 290 6.63 17.61 13.50
CA GLU A 290 5.73 17.55 12.35
C GLU A 290 6.51 17.68 11.01
N PRO A 291 6.13 16.92 9.97
CA PRO A 291 6.76 17.04 8.66
C PRO A 291 6.59 18.43 8.06
N THR A 292 7.65 18.99 7.51
CA THR A 292 7.60 20.25 6.76
C THR A 292 6.70 20.08 5.53
N ARG A 293 5.71 20.95 5.38
CA ARG A 293 4.86 21.03 4.18
C ARG A 293 5.44 22.06 3.22
N LEU A 294 5.52 21.72 1.93
CA LEU A 294 5.87 22.71 0.91
C LEU A 294 4.71 23.69 0.73
N ALA A 295 5.04 24.97 0.56
CA ALA A 295 4.06 26.02 0.32
C ALA A 295 3.43 25.88 -1.07
N ALA A 296 2.21 26.39 -1.25
CA ALA A 296 1.56 26.41 -2.56
C ALA A 296 2.35 27.26 -3.56
N ALA A 297 2.14 27.01 -4.85
CA ALA A 297 2.67 27.86 -5.91
C ALA A 297 2.14 29.29 -5.77
N VAL A 298 3.02 30.26 -5.99
CA VAL A 298 2.63 31.68 -6.08
C VAL A 298 2.37 31.98 -7.54
N ALA A 299 1.25 32.63 -7.85
CA ALA A 299 0.92 33.03 -9.21
C ALA A 299 2.06 33.87 -9.82
N PRO A 300 2.44 33.58 -11.07
CA PRO A 300 3.54 34.30 -11.70
C PRO A 300 3.16 35.77 -11.97
N PRO A 301 4.15 36.68 -12.04
CA PRO A 301 3.89 38.10 -12.30
C PRO A 301 3.37 38.37 -13.72
N SER A 302 3.56 37.46 -14.65
CA SER A 302 3.06 37.52 -16.02
C SER A 302 2.71 36.11 -16.53
N GLU A 303 1.76 36.02 -17.45
CA GLU A 303 1.41 34.75 -18.09
C GLU A 303 2.50 34.34 -19.09
N PRO A 304 3.20 33.22 -18.88
CA PRO A 304 4.20 32.76 -19.81
C PRO A 304 3.54 32.21 -21.09
N SER A 305 4.18 32.42 -22.25
CA SER A 305 3.80 31.74 -23.49
C SER A 305 4.03 30.24 -23.32
N VAL A 306 2.97 29.44 -23.41
CA VAL A 306 3.01 27.98 -23.29
C VAL A 306 2.32 27.35 -24.49
N VAL A 307 2.86 26.23 -24.98
CA VAL A 307 2.24 25.35 -25.98
C VAL A 307 2.29 23.92 -25.48
N LEU A 308 1.16 23.22 -25.53
CA LEU A 308 1.07 21.79 -25.21
C LEU A 308 1.67 20.95 -26.35
N MET A 309 2.48 19.96 -25.99
CA MET A 309 3.17 19.11 -26.94
C MET A 309 2.65 17.67 -26.80
N GLY A 310 2.25 17.06 -27.91
CA GLY A 310 1.82 15.66 -27.97
C GLY A 310 0.44 15.37 -27.34
N ARG A 311 0.18 14.08 -27.13
CA ARG A 311 -1.02 13.55 -26.46
C ARG A 311 -0.63 12.46 -25.48
N GLY A 312 -1.34 12.41 -24.35
CA GLY A 312 -1.12 11.39 -23.35
C GLY A 312 -1.69 11.81 -22.01
N PRO A 313 -2.04 10.84 -21.14
CA PRO A 313 -2.81 11.08 -19.93
C PRO A 313 -2.18 12.17 -19.03
N CYS A 314 -0.86 12.14 -18.86
CA CYS A 314 -0.17 13.13 -18.02
C CYS A 314 -0.17 14.54 -18.62
N THR A 315 0.01 14.66 -19.93
CA THR A 315 -0.05 15.96 -20.62
C THR A 315 -1.48 16.48 -20.72
N ASP A 316 -2.47 15.59 -20.84
CA ASP A 316 -3.88 15.97 -20.85
C ASP A 316 -4.32 16.45 -19.46
N ALA A 317 -3.79 15.87 -18.38
CA ALA A 317 -3.97 16.36 -17.02
C ALA A 317 -3.36 17.76 -16.83
N LEU A 318 -2.17 18.03 -17.40
CA LEU A 318 -1.59 19.38 -17.41
C LEU A 318 -2.42 20.36 -18.24
N ALA A 319 -2.93 19.92 -19.40
CA ALA A 319 -3.75 20.74 -20.28
C ALA A 319 -5.03 21.23 -19.61
N ALA A 320 -5.66 20.39 -18.77
CA ALA A 320 -6.85 20.75 -18.00
C ALA A 320 -6.62 21.92 -17.03
N ARG A 321 -5.36 22.17 -16.64
CA ARG A 321 -4.95 23.27 -15.74
C ARG A 321 -4.53 24.53 -16.50
N LEU A 322 -4.39 24.46 -17.82
CA LEU A 322 -3.96 25.54 -18.69
C LEU A 322 -4.99 25.74 -19.83
N PRO A 323 -6.23 26.17 -19.50
CA PRO A 323 -7.27 26.35 -20.51
C PRO A 323 -6.88 27.43 -21.52
N GLY A 324 -7.15 27.18 -22.81
CA GLY A 324 -6.87 28.13 -23.89
C GLY A 324 -5.46 28.07 -24.48
N VAL A 325 -4.57 27.23 -23.93
CA VAL A 325 -3.23 27.01 -24.50
C VAL A 325 -3.30 26.19 -25.80
N ALA A 326 -2.57 26.64 -26.82
CA ALA A 326 -2.46 25.93 -28.10
C ALA A 326 -1.77 24.56 -27.93
N ARG A 327 -2.12 23.59 -28.77
CA ARG A 327 -1.54 22.24 -28.76
C ARG A 327 -0.93 21.86 -30.11
N GLN A 328 0.23 21.21 -30.08
CA GLN A 328 0.86 20.52 -31.20
C GLN A 328 0.75 19.00 -31.00
N PRO A 329 -0.34 18.36 -31.47
CA PRO A 329 -0.63 16.96 -31.16
C PRO A 329 0.33 15.97 -31.82
N GLU A 330 0.93 16.33 -32.96
CA GLU A 330 1.84 15.47 -33.74
C GLU A 330 3.29 15.49 -33.22
N ALA A 331 3.55 16.16 -32.09
CA ALA A 331 4.87 16.18 -31.50
C ALA A 331 5.29 14.77 -31.03
N GLN A 332 6.54 14.40 -31.30
CA GLN A 332 7.12 13.10 -30.91
C GLN A 332 7.39 12.95 -29.41
N TRP A 333 6.98 13.93 -28.61
CA TRP A 333 7.14 13.95 -27.17
C TRP A 333 5.96 14.68 -26.52
N THR A 334 5.76 14.42 -25.23
CA THR A 334 4.61 14.89 -24.47
C THR A 334 5.05 15.88 -23.39
N GLY A 335 4.39 17.04 -23.26
CA GLY A 335 4.73 18.03 -22.24
C GLY A 335 4.36 19.46 -22.61
N LEU A 336 5.18 20.43 -22.19
CA LEU A 336 4.97 21.87 -22.41
C LEU A 336 6.19 22.48 -23.09
N ARG A 337 5.97 23.31 -24.11
CA ARG A 337 6.97 24.24 -24.63
C ARG A 337 6.72 25.62 -24.04
N VAL A 338 7.75 26.25 -23.50
CA VAL A 338 7.64 27.54 -22.81
C VAL A 338 8.48 28.60 -23.52
N GLY A 339 7.93 29.81 -23.67
CA GLY A 339 8.61 31.00 -24.16
C GLY A 339 9.20 30.83 -25.57
N ASP A 340 8.40 30.36 -26.51
CA ASP A 340 8.77 30.13 -27.92
C ASP A 340 10.03 29.25 -28.11
N GLY A 341 10.21 28.26 -27.23
CA GLY A 341 11.34 27.33 -27.26
C GLY A 341 12.50 27.71 -26.34
N ALA A 342 12.29 28.66 -25.42
CA ALA A 342 13.24 28.94 -24.34
C ALA A 342 13.54 27.70 -23.48
N VAL A 343 12.52 26.88 -23.22
CA VAL A 343 12.66 25.57 -22.57
C VAL A 343 11.50 24.65 -22.92
N ASP A 344 11.82 23.38 -23.15
CA ASP A 344 10.84 22.30 -23.28
C ASP A 344 10.77 21.50 -21.96
N LEU A 345 9.57 21.37 -21.39
CA LEU A 345 9.27 20.62 -20.18
C LEU A 345 8.64 19.28 -20.58
N MET A 346 9.47 18.26 -20.71
CA MET A 346 9.08 16.94 -21.23
C MET A 346 8.60 16.04 -20.10
N VAL A 347 7.41 15.45 -20.22
CA VAL A 347 6.94 14.43 -19.28
C VAL A 347 7.90 13.23 -19.32
N THR A 348 8.30 12.74 -18.15
CA THR A 348 9.28 11.68 -18.01
C THR A 348 8.80 10.41 -18.68
N ASP A 349 9.72 9.83 -19.43
CA ASP A 349 9.55 8.55 -20.08
C ASP A 349 10.43 7.48 -19.42
N GLY A 350 11.15 7.84 -18.35
CA GLY A 350 12.13 6.99 -17.64
C GLY A 350 13.58 7.40 -17.86
N ARG A 351 13.90 8.21 -18.87
CA ARG A 351 15.25 8.74 -19.10
C ARG A 351 15.56 9.97 -18.24
N CYS A 352 16.84 10.20 -18.00
CA CYS A 352 17.33 11.43 -17.37
C CYS A 352 17.22 12.63 -18.33
N ALA A 353 17.14 13.84 -17.78
CA ALA A 353 17.13 15.09 -18.53
C ALA A 353 18.42 15.28 -19.35
N VAL A 354 19.58 14.86 -18.83
CA VAL A 354 20.86 14.89 -19.56
C VAL A 354 20.83 13.99 -20.80
N GLU A 355 20.21 12.82 -20.71
CA GLU A 355 20.12 11.87 -21.82
C GLU A 355 19.19 12.39 -22.91
N LEU A 356 18.01 12.88 -22.52
CA LEU A 356 17.06 13.51 -23.44
C LEU A 356 17.66 14.75 -24.12
N ALA A 357 18.45 15.54 -23.38
CA ALA A 357 19.04 16.78 -23.90
C ALA A 357 20.06 16.55 -25.01
N ALA A 358 20.68 15.37 -25.10
CA ALA A 358 21.68 15.07 -26.12
C ALA A 358 21.08 15.01 -27.55
N GLY A 359 19.80 14.64 -27.68
CA GLY A 359 19.10 14.51 -28.96
C GLY A 359 18.05 15.58 -29.24
N HIS A 360 17.88 16.55 -28.33
CA HIS A 360 16.82 17.55 -28.42
C HIS A 360 17.36 18.92 -28.85
N SER A 361 16.62 19.68 -29.65
CA SER A 361 17.10 20.98 -30.13
C SER A 361 17.10 22.07 -29.05
N ASN A 362 16.01 22.16 -28.28
CA ASN A 362 15.84 23.20 -27.26
C ASN A 362 16.51 22.80 -25.93
N PRO A 363 16.83 23.76 -25.04
CA PRO A 363 17.03 23.46 -23.62
C PRO A 363 15.80 22.73 -23.07
N LEU A 364 16.00 21.74 -22.19
CA LEU A 364 14.88 20.97 -21.66
C LEU A 364 15.01 20.65 -20.18
N ALA A 365 13.86 20.51 -19.54
CA ALA A 365 13.71 19.87 -18.24
C ALA A 365 12.78 18.66 -18.40
N VAL A 366 12.96 17.66 -17.53
CA VAL A 366 12.04 16.52 -17.43
C VAL A 366 11.06 16.79 -16.31
N LEU A 367 9.76 16.69 -16.59
CA LEU A 367 8.66 16.76 -15.64
C LEU A 367 8.25 15.36 -15.20
N ASP A 368 7.85 15.21 -13.95
CA ASP A 368 7.26 13.96 -13.45
C ASP A 368 5.83 13.75 -13.99
N TRP A 369 5.23 12.59 -13.69
CA TRP A 369 3.85 12.30 -14.06
C TRP A 369 2.85 13.14 -13.26
N CYS A 370 2.03 13.91 -13.98
CA CYS A 370 0.81 14.53 -13.46
C CYS A 370 -0.37 13.56 -13.67
N LEU A 371 -0.81 12.86 -12.62
CA LEU A 371 -1.79 11.78 -12.78
C LEU A 371 -3.21 12.32 -13.07
N PRO A 372 -3.93 11.80 -14.10
CA PRO A 372 -5.32 12.16 -14.33
C PRO A 372 -6.22 11.90 -13.12
N GLY A 373 -7.20 12.76 -12.90
CA GLY A 373 -8.17 12.63 -11.80
C GLY A 373 -7.62 13.01 -10.42
N THR A 374 -6.38 13.51 -10.35
CA THR A 374 -5.80 14.10 -9.15
C THR A 374 -5.80 15.63 -9.25
N ASP A 375 -5.69 16.32 -8.11
CA ASP A 375 -5.47 17.77 -8.05
C ASP A 375 -4.08 18.06 -7.44
N PRO A 376 -2.99 17.86 -8.20
CA PRO A 376 -1.65 18.02 -7.68
C PRO A 376 -1.36 19.47 -7.33
N GLN A 377 -0.59 19.67 -6.26
CA GLN A 377 -0.08 20.96 -5.83
C GLN A 377 1.43 21.09 -6.09
N VAL A 378 2.12 19.95 -6.18
CA VAL A 378 3.56 19.85 -6.40
C VAL A 378 3.83 18.94 -7.59
N LEU A 379 4.79 19.32 -8.42
CA LEU A 379 5.29 18.51 -9.52
C LEU A 379 6.83 18.52 -9.54
N ALA A 380 7.45 17.35 -9.47
CA ALA A 380 8.89 17.23 -9.56
C ALA A 380 9.38 17.50 -10.99
N LEU A 381 10.58 18.08 -11.09
CA LEU A 381 11.29 18.22 -12.35
C LEU A 381 12.81 18.11 -12.21
N ALA A 382 13.50 17.75 -13.29
CA ALA A 382 14.95 17.74 -13.38
C ALA A 382 15.43 18.60 -14.55
N TRP A 383 16.43 19.44 -14.32
CA TRP A 383 16.97 20.34 -15.35
C TRP A 383 18.00 19.62 -16.22
N GLY A 384 17.86 19.75 -17.54
CA GLY A 384 18.93 19.40 -18.47
C GLY A 384 20.11 20.38 -18.40
N PRO A 385 21.29 19.98 -18.90
CA PRO A 385 22.54 20.73 -18.71
C PRO A 385 22.55 22.11 -19.40
N ARG A 386 21.72 22.32 -20.43
CA ARG A 386 21.66 23.57 -21.21
C ARG A 386 20.64 24.60 -20.70
N VAL A 387 19.88 24.29 -19.64
CA VAL A 387 18.82 25.20 -19.16
C VAL A 387 19.41 26.33 -18.32
N GLN A 388 19.37 27.54 -18.89
CA GLN A 388 19.85 28.77 -18.25
C GLN A 388 18.89 29.29 -17.17
N PRO A 389 19.36 30.08 -16.19
CA PRO A 389 18.53 30.57 -15.08
C PRO A 389 17.23 31.27 -15.51
N ARG A 390 17.25 32.10 -16.57
CA ARG A 390 16.05 32.75 -17.11
C ARG A 390 15.02 31.74 -17.62
N ALA A 391 15.49 30.71 -18.32
CA ALA A 391 14.63 29.64 -18.82
C ALA A 391 14.07 28.78 -17.68
N ARG A 392 14.85 28.56 -16.61
CA ARG A 392 14.35 27.90 -15.38
C ARG A 392 13.21 28.68 -14.74
N GLN A 393 13.36 30.00 -14.62
CA GLN A 393 12.31 30.84 -14.06
C GLN A 393 11.05 30.80 -14.93
N ALA A 394 11.17 30.95 -16.25
CA ALA A 394 10.03 30.86 -17.17
C ALA A 394 9.30 29.51 -17.06
N ALA A 395 10.03 28.41 -16.91
CA ALA A 395 9.44 27.10 -16.67
C ALA A 395 8.69 27.01 -15.34
N LEU A 396 9.26 27.52 -14.25
CA LEU A 396 8.60 27.54 -12.95
C LEU A 396 7.36 28.44 -12.96
N ASP A 397 7.42 29.58 -13.65
CA ASP A 397 6.28 30.47 -13.84
C ASP A 397 5.16 29.77 -14.64
N ALA A 398 5.52 28.95 -15.65
CA ALA A 398 4.55 28.17 -16.41
C ALA A 398 3.86 27.08 -15.57
N LEU A 399 4.61 26.41 -14.69
CA LEU A 399 4.03 25.48 -13.72
C LEU A 399 3.15 26.22 -12.71
N ALA A 400 3.59 27.39 -12.23
CA ALA A 400 2.81 28.20 -11.31
C ALA A 400 1.51 28.73 -11.93
N ALA A 401 1.51 29.08 -13.22
CA ALA A 401 0.30 29.41 -13.98
C ALA A 401 -0.69 28.24 -14.05
N ALA A 402 -0.19 26.99 -14.06
CA ALA A 402 -0.99 25.79 -13.92
C ALA A 402 -1.36 25.47 -12.46
N GLY A 403 -1.05 26.34 -11.50
CA GLY A 403 -1.27 26.10 -10.07
C GLY A 403 -0.41 24.97 -9.50
N LEU A 404 0.80 24.77 -10.03
CA LEU A 404 1.73 23.71 -9.62
C LEU A 404 3.04 24.32 -9.10
N LEU A 405 3.48 23.87 -7.93
CA LEU A 405 4.83 24.15 -7.45
C LEU A 405 5.79 23.20 -8.15
N GLY A 406 6.62 23.74 -9.04
CA GLY A 406 7.76 23.00 -9.59
C GLY A 406 8.83 22.78 -8.53
N VAL A 407 9.14 21.52 -8.23
CA VAL A 407 10.21 21.13 -7.29
C VAL A 407 11.39 20.55 -8.07
N PRO A 408 12.49 21.32 -8.21
CA PRO A 408 13.70 20.82 -8.85
C PRO A 408 14.35 19.72 -8.01
N LEU A 409 14.50 18.55 -8.60
CA LEU A 409 15.22 17.42 -8.03
C LEU A 409 16.51 17.15 -8.81
N ARG A 410 17.37 16.29 -8.26
CA ARG A 410 18.51 15.75 -9.01
C ARG A 410 18.00 14.99 -10.22
N ASP A 411 18.74 15.10 -11.32
CA ASP A 411 18.46 14.37 -12.54
C ASP A 411 18.62 12.85 -12.35
N THR A 412 17.49 12.18 -12.14
CA THR A 412 17.37 10.75 -11.85
C THR A 412 16.30 10.15 -12.76
N PRO A 413 16.49 8.89 -13.22
CA PRO A 413 15.60 8.28 -14.20
C PRO A 413 14.21 8.06 -13.58
N GLY A 414 13.17 8.45 -14.30
CA GLY A 414 11.76 8.27 -13.90
C GLY A 414 11.27 9.14 -12.72
N LEU A 415 12.11 10.04 -12.18
CA LEU A 415 11.76 10.93 -11.07
C LEU A 415 11.07 10.19 -9.89
N VAL A 416 10.01 10.76 -9.31
CA VAL A 416 9.42 10.30 -8.04
C VAL A 416 8.13 9.54 -8.29
N VAL A 417 7.12 10.22 -8.86
CA VAL A 417 5.77 9.68 -9.06
C VAL A 417 5.81 8.58 -10.10
N ALA A 418 6.40 8.84 -11.27
CA ALA A 418 6.39 7.90 -12.37
C ALA A 418 7.10 6.59 -12.01
N ARG A 419 8.30 6.70 -11.43
CA ARG A 419 9.06 5.56 -10.89
C ARG A 419 8.27 4.76 -9.85
N THR A 420 7.64 5.44 -8.88
CA THR A 420 6.88 4.78 -7.80
C THR A 420 5.62 4.09 -8.32
N VAL A 421 4.78 4.81 -9.08
CA VAL A 421 3.50 4.28 -9.58
C VAL A 421 3.74 3.15 -10.58
N ALA A 422 4.70 3.26 -11.48
CA ALA A 422 5.03 2.17 -12.41
C ALA A 422 5.46 0.90 -11.67
N MET A 423 6.25 1.03 -10.60
CA MET A 423 6.65 -0.12 -9.78
C MET A 423 5.50 -0.71 -8.96
N LEU A 424 4.55 0.11 -8.47
CA LEU A 424 3.33 -0.38 -7.83
C LEU A 424 2.44 -1.16 -8.80
N ILE A 425 2.28 -0.66 -10.03
CA ILE A 425 1.59 -1.37 -11.12
C ILE A 425 2.30 -2.69 -11.42
N ASN A 426 3.63 -2.66 -11.55
CA ASN A 426 4.44 -3.83 -11.86
C ASN A 426 4.32 -4.92 -10.79
N GLU A 427 4.29 -4.54 -9.51
CA GLU A 427 4.14 -5.50 -8.42
C GLU A 427 2.71 -6.06 -8.33
N GLY A 428 1.69 -5.22 -8.57
CA GLY A 428 0.31 -5.69 -8.70
C GLY A 428 0.14 -6.68 -9.86
N ALA A 429 0.78 -6.40 -11.00
CA ALA A 429 0.78 -7.29 -12.16
C ALA A 429 1.46 -8.63 -11.88
N ASP A 430 2.57 -8.66 -11.14
CA ASP A 430 3.21 -9.92 -10.74
C ASP A 430 2.40 -10.70 -9.70
N ALA A 431 1.71 -10.02 -8.77
CA ALA A 431 0.79 -10.68 -7.84
C ALA A 431 -0.35 -11.39 -8.60
N VAL A 432 -0.92 -10.74 -9.62
CA VAL A 432 -1.94 -11.37 -10.48
C VAL A 432 -1.37 -12.49 -11.34
N TRP A 433 -0.21 -12.26 -11.97
CA TRP A 433 0.46 -13.29 -12.80
C TRP A 433 0.73 -14.59 -12.03
N GLN A 434 1.09 -14.46 -10.76
CA GLN A 434 1.43 -15.58 -9.88
C GLN A 434 0.20 -16.22 -9.22
N GLY A 435 -1.02 -15.76 -9.56
CA GLY A 435 -2.26 -16.29 -8.99
C GLY A 435 -2.46 -15.94 -7.52
N VAL A 436 -1.81 -14.89 -7.01
CA VAL A 436 -2.01 -14.43 -5.62
C VAL A 436 -3.40 -13.84 -5.45
N CYS A 437 -3.84 -13.04 -6.41
CA CYS A 437 -5.17 -12.41 -6.43
C CYS A 437 -5.56 -12.09 -7.88
N ASP A 438 -6.78 -11.59 -8.09
CA ASP A 438 -7.20 -11.02 -9.38
C ASP A 438 -6.99 -9.49 -9.42
N GLU A 439 -7.18 -8.88 -10.60
CA GLU A 439 -6.99 -7.42 -10.79
C GLU A 439 -7.85 -6.59 -9.82
N SER A 440 -9.12 -6.97 -9.67
CA SER A 440 -10.08 -6.28 -8.79
C SER A 440 -9.71 -6.42 -7.31
N GLY A 441 -9.21 -7.58 -6.91
CA GLY A 441 -8.73 -7.88 -5.56
C GLY A 441 -7.51 -7.04 -5.22
N ALA A 442 -6.54 -6.93 -6.14
CA ALA A 442 -5.38 -6.05 -5.98
C ALA A 442 -5.80 -4.59 -5.80
N ASP A 443 -6.69 -4.07 -6.67
CA ASP A 443 -7.18 -2.69 -6.59
C ASP A 443 -7.92 -2.41 -5.27
N THR A 444 -8.81 -3.32 -4.88
CA THR A 444 -9.58 -3.22 -3.63
C THR A 444 -8.65 -3.26 -2.42
N ALA A 445 -7.67 -4.17 -2.42
CA ALA A 445 -6.72 -4.33 -1.34
C ALA A 445 -5.89 -3.06 -1.12
N MET A 446 -5.35 -2.47 -2.20
CA MET A 446 -4.50 -1.28 -2.06
C MET A 446 -5.30 -0.04 -1.64
N LYS A 447 -6.52 0.12 -2.16
CA LYS A 447 -7.40 1.24 -1.75
C LYS A 447 -7.86 1.13 -0.30
N LEU A 448 -8.26 -0.05 0.16
CA LEU A 448 -8.84 -0.21 1.50
C LEU A 448 -7.84 -0.59 2.59
N GLY A 449 -6.71 -1.22 2.24
CA GLY A 449 -5.69 -1.66 3.17
C GLY A 449 -4.67 -0.57 3.51
N VAL A 450 -4.28 0.25 2.52
CA VAL A 450 -3.28 1.32 2.69
C VAL A 450 -3.74 2.70 2.20
N ASN A 451 -5.02 2.86 1.86
CA ASN A 451 -5.61 4.13 1.44
C ASN A 451 -4.93 4.72 0.20
N TYR A 452 -4.56 3.89 -0.77
CA TYR A 452 -4.10 4.39 -2.06
C TYR A 452 -5.25 5.11 -2.78
N PRO A 453 -4.96 6.18 -3.54
CA PRO A 453 -6.00 6.94 -4.24
C PRO A 453 -6.61 6.16 -5.40
N ALA A 454 -5.88 5.21 -5.98
CA ALA A 454 -6.37 4.25 -6.96
C ALA A 454 -5.62 2.91 -6.81
N GLY A 455 -6.20 1.86 -7.37
CA GLY A 455 -5.54 0.56 -7.47
C GLY A 455 -4.48 0.51 -8.58
N PRO A 456 -3.55 -0.46 -8.55
CA PRO A 456 -2.56 -0.65 -9.61
C PRO A 456 -3.17 -0.84 -11.01
N PHE A 457 -4.29 -1.54 -11.16
CA PHE A 457 -4.91 -1.77 -12.47
C PHE A 457 -5.77 -0.58 -12.91
N GLU A 458 -6.34 0.17 -11.97
CA GLU A 458 -6.92 1.49 -12.24
C GLU A 458 -5.86 2.47 -12.79
N TRP A 459 -4.68 2.56 -12.16
CA TRP A 459 -3.58 3.37 -12.69
C TRP A 459 -3.08 2.86 -14.05
N LEU A 460 -2.94 1.54 -14.24
CA LEU A 460 -2.54 0.97 -15.52
C LEU A 460 -3.54 1.34 -16.64
N LYS A 461 -4.84 1.29 -16.36
CA LYS A 461 -5.88 1.69 -17.30
C LYS A 461 -5.80 3.18 -17.65
N LEU A 462 -5.47 4.04 -16.68
CA LEU A 462 -5.32 5.48 -16.90
C LEU A 462 -4.06 5.85 -17.69
N LEU A 463 -2.94 5.18 -17.40
CA LEU A 463 -1.63 5.52 -17.95
C LEU A 463 -1.32 4.78 -19.27
N GLY A 464 -1.92 3.60 -19.47
CA GLY A 464 -1.64 2.70 -20.57
C GLY A 464 -0.45 1.78 -20.28
N VAL A 465 -0.47 0.60 -20.90
CA VAL A 465 0.59 -0.42 -20.71
C VAL A 465 1.91 -0.01 -21.36
N VAL A 466 1.86 0.67 -22.51
CA VAL A 466 3.04 1.06 -23.30
C VAL A 466 3.94 2.05 -22.53
N PRO A 467 3.43 3.17 -21.97
CA PRO A 467 4.26 4.08 -21.19
C PRO A 467 4.83 3.45 -19.92
N VAL A 468 4.05 2.62 -19.22
CA VAL A 468 4.49 1.92 -17.99
C VAL A 468 5.64 0.95 -18.29
N CYS A 469 5.49 0.10 -19.31
CA CYS A 469 6.55 -0.83 -19.70
C CYS A 469 7.79 -0.09 -20.19
N GLY A 470 7.63 0.94 -21.04
CA GLY A 470 8.74 1.74 -21.55
C GLY A 470 9.55 2.42 -20.44
N LEU A 471 8.87 2.94 -19.40
CA LEU A 471 9.53 3.53 -18.24
C LEU A 471 10.32 2.49 -17.44
N LEU A 472 9.72 1.33 -17.15
CA LEU A 472 10.38 0.23 -16.44
C LEU A 472 11.60 -0.30 -17.21
N ASP A 473 11.49 -0.43 -18.53
CA ASP A 473 12.60 -0.85 -19.39
C ASP A 473 13.76 0.14 -19.37
N ARG A 474 13.47 1.45 -19.32
CA ARG A 474 14.49 2.50 -19.18
C ARG A 474 15.14 2.50 -17.79
N LEU A 475 14.35 2.32 -16.72
CA LEU A 475 14.89 2.15 -15.38
C LEU A 475 15.80 0.92 -15.29
N TRP A 476 15.39 -0.20 -15.89
CA TRP A 476 16.20 -1.41 -15.98
C TRP A 476 17.47 -1.18 -16.81
N ALA A 477 17.38 -0.53 -17.97
CA ALA A 477 18.53 -0.26 -18.82
C ALA A 477 19.56 0.67 -18.14
N HIS A 478 19.08 1.68 -17.41
CA HIS A 478 19.91 2.63 -16.67
C HIS A 478 20.62 1.97 -15.47
N THR A 479 19.87 1.21 -14.66
CA THR A 479 20.39 0.66 -13.39
C THR A 479 20.99 -0.74 -13.53
N ARG A 480 20.66 -1.45 -14.62
CA ARG A 480 20.91 -2.89 -14.81
C ARG A 480 20.45 -3.77 -13.64
N SER A 481 19.45 -3.29 -12.89
CA SER A 481 18.94 -3.95 -11.71
C SER A 481 17.68 -4.75 -12.05
N GLU A 482 17.68 -6.05 -11.70
CA GLU A 482 16.51 -6.94 -11.80
C GLU A 482 15.29 -6.44 -11.01
N ARG A 483 15.48 -5.44 -10.13
CA ARG A 483 14.39 -4.70 -9.48
C ARG A 483 13.37 -4.18 -10.48
N TYR A 484 13.81 -3.57 -11.58
CA TYR A 484 12.92 -2.91 -12.55
C TYR A 484 12.49 -3.82 -13.70
N ARG A 485 12.74 -5.13 -13.61
CA ARG A 485 12.27 -6.08 -14.62
C ARG A 485 10.75 -5.95 -14.78
N VAL A 486 10.27 -5.87 -16.02
CA VAL A 486 8.83 -5.80 -16.31
C VAL A 486 8.19 -7.16 -16.02
N SER A 487 7.05 -7.15 -15.35
CA SER A 487 6.20 -8.31 -15.12
C SER A 487 5.86 -9.01 -16.44
N PRO A 488 5.89 -10.37 -16.50
CA PRO A 488 5.42 -11.10 -17.67
C PRO A 488 3.98 -10.73 -18.06
N TYR A 489 3.12 -10.45 -17.08
CA TYR A 489 1.74 -10.01 -17.33
C TYR A 489 1.68 -8.69 -18.09
N LEU A 490 2.44 -7.69 -17.65
CA LEU A 490 2.52 -6.40 -18.34
C LEU A 490 3.13 -6.58 -19.74
N ARG A 491 4.14 -7.43 -19.88
CA ARG A 491 4.78 -7.68 -21.17
C ARG A 491 3.83 -8.32 -22.19
N GLN A 492 3.00 -9.28 -21.76
CA GLN A 492 1.98 -9.86 -22.64
C GLN A 492 0.96 -8.82 -23.09
N ARG A 493 0.46 -8.00 -22.16
CA ARG A 493 -0.46 -6.89 -22.51
C ARG A 493 0.21 -5.87 -23.43
N TYR A 494 1.48 -5.56 -23.21
CA TYR A 494 2.26 -4.67 -24.07
C TYR A 494 2.28 -5.17 -25.52
N TRP A 495 2.58 -6.45 -25.75
CA TRP A 495 2.60 -7.01 -27.12
C TRP A 495 1.23 -7.00 -27.78
N LEU A 496 0.17 -7.32 -27.03
CA LEU A 496 -1.21 -7.28 -27.55
C LEU A 496 -1.67 -5.87 -27.92
N ASP A 497 -1.19 -4.85 -27.21
CA ASP A 497 -1.50 -3.44 -27.52
C ASP A 497 -0.72 -2.92 -28.74
N GLN A 498 0.45 -3.50 -29.06
CA GLN A 498 1.23 -3.13 -30.26
C GLN A 498 0.65 -3.70 -31.56
N GLU A 499 -0.18 -4.75 -31.48
CA GLU A 499 -0.87 -5.36 -32.62
C GLU A 499 -2.17 -4.61 -33.00
N ARG A 500 -2.60 -3.65 -32.17
CA ARG A 500 -3.80 -2.82 -32.36
C ARG A 500 -3.43 -1.44 -32.88
#